data_AF-A0A960WQB9-F1
#
_entry.id   AF-A0A960WQB9-F1
#
_cell.length_a   1.000
_cell.length_b   1.000
_cell.length_c   1.000
_cell.angle_alpha   90.00
_cell.angle_beta   90.00
_cell.angle_gamma   90.00
#
_symmetry.space_group_name_H-M   'P 1'
#
loop_
_entity.id
_entity.type
_entity.pdbx_description
1 polymer ?
#
loop_
_entity_poly.entity_id
_entity_poly.type
_entity_poly.pdbx_seq_one_letter_code
_entity_poly.pdbx_strand_id
1 'polypeptide(L)'
;GGAKADGDNLAFREAMTAPSLLPEFQGNVFAVPTAPFWSEELAAIDEKRAQVRQMGHFLNSKHKDHANADGHMTEAEKRAYLKDYEAKLITPGEVALWERGASNAGYHYLGCAKTFALMGKAFAEVLLKP
;
A
#
# COMPACT_ATOMS: atom_id res chain seq x y z
N GLY A 1 5.63 -2.00 -0.32
CA GLY A 1 5.25 -3.37 0.08
C GLY A 1 5.54 -4.33 -1.06
N GLY A 2 5.18 -5.60 -0.94
CA GLY A 2 5.14 -6.51 -2.09
C GLY A 2 6.46 -6.93 -2.71
N ALA A 3 6.40 -7.49 -3.91
CA ALA A 3 7.54 -8.14 -4.56
C ALA A 3 8.56 -7.13 -5.10
N LYS A 4 8.12 -5.91 -5.40
CA LYS A 4 8.95 -4.84 -5.99
C LYS A 4 9.56 -3.93 -4.91
N ALA A 5 10.27 -4.51 -3.95
CA ALA A 5 11.00 -3.75 -2.95
C ALA A 5 12.31 -3.20 -3.53
N ASP A 6 12.72 -2.01 -3.09
CA ASP A 6 14.05 -1.45 -3.35
C ASP A 6 15.14 -2.20 -2.54
N GLY A 7 16.41 -1.86 -2.80
CA GLY A 7 17.56 -2.52 -2.17
C GLY A 7 17.55 -2.43 -0.64
N ASP A 8 17.18 -1.28 -0.08
CA ASP A 8 17.13 -1.06 1.36
C ASP A 8 16.03 -1.93 2.00
N ASN A 9 14.85 -1.99 1.39
CA ASN A 9 13.76 -2.84 1.85
C ASN A 9 14.07 -4.34 1.69
N LEU A 10 14.84 -4.74 0.67
CA LEU A 10 15.30 -6.12 0.52
C LEU A 10 16.30 -6.49 1.63
N ALA A 11 17.32 -5.65 1.86
CA ALA A 11 18.27 -5.83 2.95
C ALA A 11 17.57 -5.90 4.33
N PHE A 12 16.55 -5.07 4.54
CA PHE A 12 15.74 -5.11 5.75
C PHE A 12 15.01 -6.46 5.92
N ARG A 13 14.44 -7.02 4.84
CA ARG A 13 13.78 -8.35 4.88
C ARG A 13 14.76 -9.48 5.16
N GLU A 14 15.97 -9.40 4.61
CA GLU A 14 17.04 -10.35 4.89
C GLU A 14 17.44 -10.29 6.38
N ALA A 15 17.61 -9.08 6.92
CA ALA A 15 17.89 -8.87 8.34
C ALA A 15 16.76 -9.41 9.25
N MET A 16 15.48 -9.25 8.86
CA MET A 16 14.35 -9.84 9.57
C MET A 16 14.36 -11.38 9.53
N THR A 17 14.92 -11.98 8.48
CA THR A 17 14.99 -13.44 8.30
C THR A 17 16.15 -14.04 9.08
N ALA A 18 17.26 -13.31 9.22
CA ALA A 18 18.52 -13.78 9.80
C ALA A 18 18.40 -14.52 11.14
N PRO A 19 17.57 -14.11 12.12
CA PRO A 19 17.41 -14.86 13.36
C PRO A 19 16.98 -16.31 13.13
N SER A 20 16.10 -16.60 12.17
CA SER A 20 15.66 -17.98 11.89
C SER A 20 16.76 -18.88 11.34
N LEU A 21 17.89 -18.32 10.90
CA LEU A 21 19.03 -19.05 10.33
C LEU A 21 20.10 -19.39 11.37
N LEU A 22 19.98 -18.90 12.61
CA LEU A 22 20.93 -19.18 13.68
C LEU A 22 20.88 -20.67 14.08
N PRO A 23 22.03 -21.31 14.38
CA PRO A 23 22.07 -22.74 14.72
C PRO A 23 21.11 -23.15 15.85
N GLU A 24 20.97 -22.32 16.87
CA GLU A 24 20.08 -22.55 18.02
C GLU A 24 18.58 -22.53 17.67
N PHE A 25 18.22 -21.96 16.52
CA PHE A 25 16.84 -21.78 16.08
C PHE A 25 16.46 -22.71 14.92
N GLN A 26 17.41 -23.48 14.39
CA GLN A 26 17.15 -24.47 13.35
C GLN A 26 16.11 -25.51 13.81
N GLY A 27 15.11 -25.75 12.95
CA GLY A 27 14.02 -26.71 13.20
C GLY A 27 12.91 -26.21 14.13
N ASN A 28 13.06 -25.05 14.79
CA ASN A 28 12.08 -24.53 15.75
C ASN A 28 11.57 -23.12 15.44
N VAL A 29 12.32 -22.32 14.69
CA VAL A 29 11.91 -20.97 14.27
C VAL A 29 11.89 -20.89 12.75
N PHE A 30 10.78 -20.42 12.19
CA PHE A 30 10.58 -20.33 10.76
C PHE A 30 10.24 -18.90 10.35
N ALA A 31 11.01 -18.33 9.42
CA ALA A 31 10.65 -17.09 8.77
C ALA A 31 9.63 -17.35 7.66
N VAL A 32 8.54 -16.59 7.64
CA VAL A 32 7.56 -16.61 6.56
C VAL A 32 7.62 -15.26 5.82
N PRO A 33 8.18 -15.24 4.60
CA PRO A 33 8.18 -14.03 3.78
C PRO A 33 6.74 -13.64 3.43
N THR A 34 6.31 -12.46 3.87
CA THR A 34 4.93 -12.01 3.65
C THR A 34 4.75 -11.17 2.39
N ALA A 35 5.86 -10.72 1.78
CA ALA A 35 5.86 -9.95 0.54
C ALA A 35 5.07 -10.61 -0.63
N PRO A 36 5.12 -11.93 -0.84
CA PRO A 36 4.34 -12.58 -1.90
C PRO A 36 2.82 -12.48 -1.75
N PHE A 37 2.31 -12.19 -0.55
CA PHE A 37 0.86 -12.09 -0.28
C PHE A 37 0.32 -10.67 -0.45
N TRP A 38 1.20 -9.71 -0.73
CA TRP A 38 0.85 -8.32 -0.94
C TRP A 38 -0.07 -8.15 -2.15
N SER A 39 -1.13 -7.37 -1.99
CA SER A 39 -2.07 -7.08 -3.07
C SER A 39 -1.54 -5.95 -3.96
N GLU A 40 -0.77 -6.31 -4.99
CA GLU A 40 -0.21 -5.35 -5.96
C GLU A 40 -1.31 -4.50 -6.64
N GLU A 41 -2.48 -5.10 -6.92
CA GLU A 41 -3.63 -4.40 -7.52
C GLU A 41 -4.17 -3.28 -6.62
N LEU A 42 -4.20 -3.50 -5.30
CA LEU A 42 -4.67 -2.50 -4.34
C LEU A 42 -3.60 -1.45 -4.08
N ALA A 43 -2.32 -1.84 -4.09
CA ALA A 43 -1.21 -0.91 -3.93
C ALA A 43 -1.15 0.10 -5.08
N ALA A 44 -1.36 -0.34 -6.32
CA ALA A 44 -1.45 0.55 -7.47
C ALA A 44 -2.59 1.59 -7.32
N ILE A 45 -3.70 1.20 -6.69
CA ILE A 45 -4.80 2.11 -6.40
C ILE A 45 -4.44 3.07 -5.25
N ASP A 46 -3.76 2.61 -4.19
CA ASP A 46 -3.29 3.49 -3.10
C ASP A 46 -2.32 4.56 -3.61
N GLU A 47 -1.44 4.23 -4.57
CA GLU A 47 -0.56 5.19 -5.23
C GLU A 47 -1.34 6.29 -5.96
N LYS A 48 -2.39 5.91 -6.72
CA LYS A 48 -3.28 6.88 -7.37
C LYS A 48 -4.03 7.74 -6.34
N ARG A 49 -4.53 7.13 -5.26
CA ARG A 49 -5.15 7.87 -4.15
C ARG A 49 -4.17 8.82 -3.47
N ALA A 50 -2.89 8.45 -3.35
CA ALA A 50 -1.85 9.33 -2.85
C ALA A 50 -1.65 10.55 -3.74
N GLN A 51 -1.70 10.38 -5.07
CA GLN A 51 -1.65 11.50 -6.01
C GLN A 51 -2.85 12.46 -5.83
N VAL A 52 -4.06 11.93 -5.61
CA VAL A 52 -5.24 12.76 -5.31
C VAL A 52 -5.06 13.54 -4.00
N ARG A 53 -4.58 12.88 -2.93
CA ARG A 53 -4.26 13.55 -1.66
C ARG A 53 -3.22 14.64 -1.84
N GLN A 54 -2.16 14.35 -2.60
CA GLN A 54 -1.08 15.29 -2.90
C GLN A 54 -1.59 16.50 -3.70
N MET A 55 -2.45 16.28 -4.69
CA MET A 55 -3.10 17.36 -5.42
C MET A 55 -3.95 18.23 -4.48
N GLY A 56 -4.71 17.61 -3.58
CA GLY A 56 -5.46 18.35 -2.56
C GLY A 56 -4.57 19.21 -1.68
N HIS A 57 -3.41 18.69 -1.29
CA HIS A 57 -2.39 19.47 -0.59
C HIS A 57 -1.91 20.65 -1.42
N PHE A 58 -1.58 20.45 -2.70
CA PHE A 58 -1.12 21.53 -3.60
C PHE A 58 -2.16 22.64 -3.80
N LEU A 59 -3.45 22.28 -3.93
CA LEU A 59 -4.51 23.27 -4.01
C LEU A 59 -4.62 24.08 -2.71
N ASN A 60 -4.44 23.44 -1.55
CA ASN A 60 -4.53 24.11 -0.25
C ASN A 60 -3.30 24.98 0.08
N SER A 61 -2.10 24.52 -0.29
CA SER A 61 -0.86 25.26 -0.09
C SER A 61 -0.61 26.31 -1.18
N LYS A 62 -1.51 26.44 -2.16
CA LYS A 62 -1.41 27.37 -3.30
C LYS A 62 -0.09 27.17 -4.05
N HIS A 63 0.26 25.91 -4.27
CA HIS A 63 1.52 25.56 -4.90
C HIS A 63 1.63 26.23 -6.27
N LYS A 64 2.74 26.94 -6.49
CA LYS A 64 2.97 27.83 -7.65
C LYS A 64 2.78 27.17 -9.02
N ASP A 65 2.97 25.85 -9.10
CA ASP A 65 2.90 25.08 -10.35
C ASP A 65 1.53 24.37 -10.54
N HIS A 66 0.51 24.67 -9.72
CA HIS A 66 -0.78 23.97 -9.73
C HIS A 66 -1.99 24.91 -9.78
N ALA A 67 -3.18 24.34 -10.01
CA ALA A 67 -4.39 25.07 -10.42
C ALA A 67 -4.90 26.16 -9.47
N ASN A 68 -4.46 26.17 -8.20
CA ASN A 68 -4.79 27.22 -7.22
C ASN A 68 -3.58 28.10 -6.86
N ALA A 69 -2.63 28.30 -7.78
CA ALA A 69 -1.44 29.11 -7.53
C ALA A 69 -1.77 30.57 -7.18
N ASP A 70 -2.84 31.12 -7.76
CA ASP A 70 -3.33 32.48 -7.47
C ASP A 70 -4.13 32.55 -6.14
N GLY A 71 -4.54 31.40 -5.60
CA GLY A 71 -5.30 31.29 -4.36
C GLY A 71 -6.76 31.69 -4.47
N HIS A 72 -7.33 31.76 -5.68
CA HIS A 72 -8.70 32.21 -5.90
C HIS A 72 -9.75 31.09 -5.84
N MET A 73 -9.35 29.81 -5.85
CA MET A 73 -10.31 28.71 -5.77
C MET A 73 -11.00 28.65 -4.40
N THR A 74 -12.33 28.61 -4.42
CA THR A 74 -13.16 28.31 -3.26
C THR A 74 -13.06 26.84 -2.85
N GLU A 75 -13.52 26.49 -1.63
CA GLU A 75 -13.61 25.09 -1.20
C GLU A 75 -14.51 24.23 -2.09
N ALA A 76 -15.54 24.81 -2.70
CA ALA A 76 -16.42 24.10 -3.64
C ALA A 76 -15.66 23.76 -4.93
N GLU A 77 -14.93 24.73 -5.50
CA GLU A 77 -14.13 24.53 -6.71
C GLU A 77 -12.98 23.56 -6.47
N LYS A 78 -12.30 23.62 -5.31
CA LYS A 78 -11.26 22.66 -4.96
C LYS A 78 -11.80 21.24 -4.87
N ARG A 79 -12.97 21.04 -4.25
CA ARG A 79 -13.63 19.73 -4.19
C ARG A 79 -14.05 19.22 -5.56
N ALA A 80 -14.60 20.09 -6.41
CA ALA A 80 -14.97 19.73 -7.78
C ALA A 80 -13.72 19.33 -8.59
N TYR A 81 -12.65 20.12 -8.51
CA TYR A 81 -11.38 19.81 -9.18
C TYR A 81 -10.81 18.46 -8.74
N LEU A 82 -10.79 18.18 -7.43
CA LEU A 82 -10.28 16.90 -6.92
C LEU A 82 -11.13 15.72 -7.35
N LYS A 83 -12.46 15.88 -7.41
CA LYS A 83 -13.37 14.85 -7.92
C LYS A 83 -13.07 14.53 -9.39
N ASP A 84 -12.89 15.55 -10.22
CA ASP A 84 -12.58 15.38 -11.64
C ASP A 84 -11.17 14.80 -11.83
N TYR A 85 -10.21 15.19 -11.00
CA TYR A 85 -8.85 14.65 -11.00
C TYR A 85 -8.83 13.17 -10.58
N GLU A 86 -9.56 12.80 -9.52
CA GLU A 86 -9.72 11.41 -9.08
C GLU A 86 -10.35 10.56 -10.18
N ALA A 87 -11.43 11.03 -10.83
CA ALA A 87 -12.10 10.31 -11.91
C ALA A 87 -11.22 10.07 -13.15
N LYS A 88 -10.20 10.92 -13.37
CA LYS A 88 -9.20 10.73 -14.44
C LYS A 88 -8.14 9.68 -14.09
N LEU A 89 -7.84 9.51 -12.80
CA LEU A 89 -6.79 8.60 -12.32
C LEU A 89 -7.33 7.21 -11.97
N ILE A 90 -8.50 7.16 -11.34
CA ILE A 90 -9.08 5.96 -10.73
C ILE A 90 -10.38 5.62 -11.45
N THR A 91 -10.37 4.47 -12.12
CA THR A 91 -11.54 3.98 -12.85
C THR A 91 -12.64 3.50 -11.89
N PRO A 92 -13.91 3.42 -12.34
CA PRO A 92 -14.99 2.86 -11.52
C PRO A 92 -14.72 1.42 -11.04
N GLY A 93 -14.05 0.60 -11.86
CA GLY A 93 -13.64 -0.75 -11.48
C GLY A 93 -12.60 -0.77 -10.36
N GLU A 94 -11.66 0.17 -10.38
CA GLU A 94 -10.67 0.34 -9.31
C GLU A 94 -11.30 0.87 -8.03
N VAL A 95 -12.29 1.77 -8.12
CA VAL A 95 -13.07 2.20 -6.96
C VAL A 95 -13.75 0.99 -6.31
N ALA A 96 -14.48 0.19 -7.09
CA ALA A 96 -15.15 -1.01 -6.60
C ALA A 96 -14.16 -2.04 -6.01
N LEU A 97 -12.98 -2.20 -6.63
CA LEU A 97 -11.90 -3.07 -6.13
C LEU A 97 -11.33 -2.57 -4.79
N TRP A 98 -11.14 -1.26 -4.65
CA TRP A 98 -10.68 -0.66 -3.42
C TRP A 98 -11.70 -0.86 -2.29
N GLU A 99 -12.97 -0.55 -2.53
CA GLU A 99 -14.05 -0.65 -1.53
C GLU A 99 -14.21 -2.08 -0.99
N ARG A 100 -14.06 -3.10 -1.84
CA ARG A 100 -14.13 -4.51 -1.41
C ARG A 100 -12.84 -5.03 -0.78
N GLY A 101 -11.70 -4.41 -1.08
CA GLY A 101 -10.38 -5.02 -0.90
C GLY A 101 -9.47 -4.34 0.10
N ALA A 102 -9.67 -3.04 0.36
CA ALA A 102 -8.80 -2.23 1.20
C ALA A 102 -9.61 -1.48 2.26
N SER A 103 -9.05 -1.40 3.47
CA SER A 103 -9.61 -0.61 4.57
C SER A 103 -8.59 0.37 5.17
N ASN A 104 -7.34 0.39 4.66
CA ASN A 104 -6.28 1.24 5.19
C ASN A 104 -5.17 1.50 4.16
N ALA A 105 -4.15 2.28 4.53
CA ALA A 105 -2.98 2.59 3.71
C ALA A 105 -1.93 1.45 3.71
N GLY A 106 -0.94 1.58 2.82
CA GLY A 106 0.06 0.53 2.61
C GLY A 106 0.84 0.04 3.84
N TYR A 107 1.15 0.92 4.80
CA TYR A 107 1.86 0.52 6.03
C TYR A 107 1.03 -0.41 6.95
N HIS A 108 -0.27 -0.54 6.69
CA HIS A 108 -1.17 -1.50 7.34
C HIS A 108 -1.60 -2.64 6.40
N TYR A 109 -0.77 -3.02 5.43
CA TYR A 109 -1.12 -4.05 4.43
C TYR A 109 -2.41 -3.74 3.68
N LEU A 110 -2.67 -2.44 3.48
CA LEU A 110 -3.88 -1.90 2.86
C LEU A 110 -5.17 -2.26 3.63
N GLY A 111 -5.05 -2.82 4.84
CA GLY A 111 -6.17 -3.44 5.56
C GLY A 111 -6.83 -4.58 4.76
N CYS A 112 -6.09 -5.23 3.85
CA CYS A 112 -6.62 -6.24 2.94
C CYS A 112 -6.74 -7.60 3.64
N ALA A 113 -7.99 -8.04 3.87
CA ALA A 113 -8.28 -9.32 4.54
C ALA A 113 -7.67 -10.52 3.80
N LYS A 114 -7.62 -10.50 2.46
CA LYS A 114 -7.01 -11.57 1.67
C LYS A 114 -5.51 -11.69 1.94
N THR A 115 -4.79 -10.57 2.01
CA THR A 115 -3.36 -10.54 2.34
C THR A 115 -3.11 -11.21 3.70
N PHE A 116 -3.90 -10.84 4.72
CA PHE A 116 -3.78 -11.44 6.06
C PHE A 116 -4.15 -12.92 6.10
N ALA A 117 -5.20 -13.33 5.39
CA ALA A 117 -5.60 -14.73 5.32
C ALA A 117 -4.51 -15.61 4.69
N LEU A 118 -3.85 -15.13 3.64
CA LEU A 118 -2.74 -15.84 3.00
C LEU A 118 -1.50 -15.92 3.91
N MET A 119 -1.18 -14.84 4.65
CA MET A 119 -0.14 -14.89 5.68
C MET A 119 -0.45 -15.94 6.76
N GLY A 120 -1.68 -15.92 7.29
CA GLY A 120 -2.12 -16.88 8.31
C GLY A 120 -2.04 -18.33 7.82
N LYS A 121 -2.46 -18.58 6.58
CA LYS A 121 -2.30 -19.88 5.93
C LYS A 121 -0.82 -20.29 5.83
N ALA A 122 0.06 -19.39 5.40
CA ALA A 122 1.49 -19.69 5.27
C ALA A 122 2.16 -19.96 6.63
N PHE A 123 1.76 -19.24 7.69
CA PHE A 123 2.17 -19.56 9.06
C PHE A 123 1.70 -20.95 9.49
N ALA A 124 0.47 -21.34 9.19
CA ALA A 124 -0.01 -22.68 9.51
C ALA A 124 0.73 -23.76 8.70
N GLU A 125 0.94 -23.55 7.40
CA GLU A 125 1.61 -24.50 6.52
C GLU A 125 3.07 -24.73 6.88
N VAL A 126 3.80 -23.71 7.35
CA VAL A 126 5.21 -23.89 7.73
C VAL A 126 5.36 -24.77 8.97
N LEU A 127 4.40 -24.72 9.90
CA LEU A 127 4.39 -25.55 11.11
C LEU A 127 4.05 -27.02 10.84
N LEU A 128 3.46 -27.32 9.69
CA LEU A 128 3.12 -28.68 9.27
C LEU A 128 4.26 -29.37 8.50
N LYS A 129 5.34 -28.64 8.17
CA LYS A 129 6.49 -29.21 7.48
C LYS A 129 7.39 -29.90 8.52
N PRO A 130 7.65 -31.22 8.38
CA PRO A 130 8.48 -31.98 9.30
C PRO A 130 9.95 -31.54 9.28
#